data_AF-A0A2X0Z6N2-F1
#
_entry.id   AF-A0A2X0Z6N2-F1
#
_cell.length_a   1.000
_cell.length_b   1.000
_cell.length_c   1.000
_cell.angle_alpha   90.00
_cell.angle_beta   90.00
_cell.angle_gamma   90.00
#
_symmetry.space_group_name_H-M   'P 1'
#
loop_
_entity.id
_entity.type
_entity.pdbx_description
1 polymer ?
#
loop_
_entity_poly.entity_id
_entity_poly.type
_entity_poly.pdbx_seq_one_letter_code
_entity_poly.pdbx_strand_id
1 'polypeptide(L)' 'MWIITVFEENTYRMFEYSSKREATNALHKFKETALLSYTR' A
#
# COMPACT_ATOMS: atom_id res chain seq x y z
N MET A 1 -6.90 10.07 -0.57
CA MET A 1 -5.96 9.24 -1.33
C MET A 1 -5.59 8.02 -0.50
N TRP A 2 -5.49 6.85 -1.11
CA TRP A 2 -5.09 5.63 -0.41
C TRP A 2 -3.64 5.31 -0.76
N ILE A 3 -2.82 5.06 0.25
CA ILE A 3 -1.39 4.77 0.07
C ILE A 3 -1.11 3.38 0.63
N ILE A 4 -0.45 2.54 -0.15
CA ILE A 4 0.14 1.29 0.34
C ILE A 4 1.63 1.53 0.47
N THR A 5 2.17 1.34 1.67
CA THR A 5 3.61 1.35 1.92
C THR A 5 4.07 -0.08 2.12
N VAL A 6 4.95 -0.56 1.24
CA VAL A 6 5.56 -1.89 1.33
C VAL A 6 6.95 -1.71 1.93
N PHE A 7 7.23 -2.41 3.02
CA PHE A 7 8.52 -2.37 3.70
C PHE A 7 9.39 -3.53 3.24
N GLU A 8 10.62 -3.20 2.87
CA GLU A 8 11.68 -4.14 2.48
C GLU A 8 12.87 -3.95 3.41
N GLU A 9 13.81 -4.90 3.41
CA GLU A 9 14.92 -4.94 4.37
C GLU A 9 15.67 -3.61 4.53
N ASN A 10 15.85 -2.85 3.45
CA ASN A 10 16.59 -1.58 3.45
C ASN A 10 15.85 -0.43 2.75
N THR A 11 14.59 -0.60 2.38
CA THR A 11 13.85 0.42 1.64
C THR A 11 12.35 0.29 1.84
N TYR A 12 11.61 1.30 1.39
CA TYR A 12 10.16 1.25 1.33
C TYR A 12 9.68 1.71 -0.04
N ARG A 13 8.59 1.11 -0.51
CA ARG A 13 7.91 1.52 -1.75
C ARG A 13 6.50 1.98 -1.42
N MET A 14 6.11 3.13 -1.95
CA MET A 14 4.78 3.70 -1.76
C MET A 14 4.00 3.63 -3.07
N PHE A 15 2.74 3.19 -2.99
CA PHE A 15 1.82 3.11 -4.10
C PHE A 15 0.56 3.89 -3.78
N GLU A 16 0.21 4.82 -4.66
CA GLU A 16 -0.97 5.67 -4.50
C GLU A 16 -2.15 5.14 -5.31
N TYR A 17 -3.32 5.19 -4.69
CA TYR A 17 -4.58 4.74 -5.26
C TYR A 17 -5.67 5.76 -5.00
N SER A 18 -6.54 5.93 -5.98
CA SER A 18 -7.68 6.85 -5.89
C SER A 18 -8.82 6.25 -5.08
N SER A 19 -8.99 4.92 -5.12
CA SER A 19 -10.09 4.22 -4.45
C SER A 19 -9.60 3.27 -3.35
N LYS A 20 -10.35 3.22 -2.25
CA LYS A 20 -10.13 2.24 -1.17
C LYS A 20 -10.13 0.82 -1.72
N ARG A 21 -11.08 0.52 -2.61
CA ARG A 21 -11.28 -0.83 -3.14
C ARG A 21 -10.07 -1.31 -3.94
N GLU A 22 -9.50 -0.44 -4.78
CA GLU A 22 -8.29 -0.74 -5.55
C GLU A 22 -7.10 -0.96 -4.63
N ALA A 23 -6.91 -0.08 -3.64
CA ALA A 23 -5.83 -0.21 -2.67
C ALA A 23 -5.95 -1.50 -1.85
N THR A 24 -7.15 -1.86 -1.39
CA THR A 24 -7.36 -3.13 -0.65
C THR A 24 -7.08 -4.35 -1.53
N ASN A 25 -7.55 -4.36 -2.78
CA ASN A 25 -7.27 -5.46 -3.71
C ASN A 25 -5.78 -5.58 -4.05
N ALA A 26 -5.06 -4.46 -4.14
CA ALA A 26 -3.63 -4.46 -4.35
C ALA A 26 -2.86 -4.92 -3.10
N LEU A 27 -3.30 -4.52 -1.90
CA LEU A 27 -2.69 -4.92 -0.62
C LEU A 27 -2.62 -6.45 -0.49
N HIS A 28 -3.69 -7.16 -0.87
CA HIS A 28 -3.75 -8.61 -0.82
C HIS A 28 -2.75 -9.32 -1.76
N LYS A 29 -2.16 -8.61 -2.72
CA LYS A 29 -1.16 -9.18 -3.64
C LYS A 29 0.26 -9.10 -3.11
N PHE A 30 0.53 -8.23 -2.14
CA PHE A 30 1.85 -8.13 -1.51
C PHE A 30 2.03 -9.27 -0.51
N LYS A 31 3.19 -9.93 -0.55
CA LYS A 31 3.56 -11.01 0.38
C LYS A 31 4.45 -10.50 1.51
N GLU A 32 5.03 -9.33 1.30
CA GLU A 32 5.87 -8.59 2.21
C GLU A 32 5.02 -7.82 3.24
N THR A 33 5.68 -7.29 4.27
CA THR A 33 5.03 -6.42 5.26
C THR A 33 4.58 -5.13 4.57
N ALA A 34 3.27 -4.97 4.40
CA ALA A 34 2.67 -3.80 3.77
C ALA A 34 1.64 -3.14 4.68
N LEU A 35 1.62 -1.80 4.68
CA LEU A 35 0.69 -0.96 5.44
C LEU A 35 -0.21 -0.20 4.47
N LEU A 36 -1.52 -0.30 4.68
CA LEU A 36 -2.51 0.54 4.00
C LEU A 36 -2.84 1.77 4.85
N SER A 37 -2.67 2.95 4.27
CA SER A 37 -2.94 4.24 4.90
C SER A 37 -3.91 5.06 4.06
N TYR A 38 -4.68 5.92 4.72
CA TYR A 38 -5.57 6.88 4.07
C TYR A 38 -5.06 8.29 4.37
N THR A 39 -4.69 9.02 3.33
CA THR A 39 -4.25 10.41 3.43
C THR A 39 -5.34 11.30 2.85
N ARG A 40 -5.68 12.38 3.57
CA ARG A 40 -6.74 13.32 3.20
C ARG A 40 -6.12 14.65 2.78
#